data_AF-A0A452HZQ5-F1
#
_entry.id   AF-A0A452HZQ5-F1
#
_cell.length_a   1.000
_cell.length_b   1.000
_cell.length_c   1.000
_cell.angle_alpha   90.00
_cell.angle_beta   90.00
_cell.angle_gamma   90.00
#
_symmetry.space_group_name_H-M   'P 1'
#
loop_
_entity.id
_entity.type
_entity.pdbx_description
1 polymer ?
#
loop_
_entity_poly.entity_id
_entity_poly.type
_entity_poly.pdbx_seq_one_letter_code
_entity_poly.pdbx_strand_id
1 'polypeptide(L)'
;MVTCADHLATLAKQEMKFKSSRETKLTHDDMHNIDVSDLGAELKALSRYISAGSTPKAVLEYMCTNKMTNLFPNAFAALQILLTLPVTAASGERSFFKLKLIKTHLRSTMTHERLVSLATISIEHELAQTVDLQQEAVKIFATKKARKAPL
;
A
#
# COMPACT_ATOMS: atom_id res chain seq x y z
N MET A 1 21.78 14.70 -16.94
CA MET A 1 21.65 13.26 -16.66
C MET A 1 21.95 13.07 -15.19
N VAL A 2 20.92 12.99 -14.35
CA VAL A 2 21.07 12.70 -12.91
C VAL A 2 20.80 11.22 -12.74
N THR A 3 21.80 10.50 -12.25
CA THR A 3 21.84 9.03 -12.22
C THR A 3 20.95 8.46 -11.13
N CYS A 4 20.34 7.30 -11.42
CA CYS A 4 19.44 6.51 -10.58
C CYS A 4 19.94 6.31 -9.11
N ALA A 5 21.25 6.39 -8.89
CA ALA A 5 21.89 6.29 -7.58
C ALA A 5 21.48 7.40 -6.58
N ASP A 6 21.25 8.64 -7.04
CA ASP A 6 20.89 9.76 -6.15
C ASP A 6 19.43 9.67 -5.64
N HIS A 7 18.55 9.06 -6.45
CA HIS A 7 17.18 8.75 -6.04
C HIS A 7 17.12 7.61 -5.03
N LEU A 8 17.97 6.58 -5.18
CA LEU A 8 18.07 5.46 -4.23
C LEU A 8 18.60 5.91 -2.85
N ALA A 9 19.58 6.82 -2.81
CA ALA A 9 20.11 7.35 -1.54
C ALA A 9 19.10 8.23 -0.78
N THR A 10 18.21 8.90 -1.51
CA THR A 10 17.15 9.74 -0.92
C THR A 10 16.01 8.89 -0.36
N LEU A 11 15.65 7.79 -1.04
CA LEU A 11 14.67 6.82 -0.56
C LEU A 11 15.14 6.09 0.71
N ALA A 12 16.43 5.70 0.77
CA ALA A 12 17.00 5.08 1.95
C ALA A 12 16.98 5.98 3.20
N LYS A 13 17.10 7.31 3.03
CA LYS A 13 17.03 8.28 4.14
C LYS A 13 15.58 8.53 4.61
N GLN A 14 14.57 8.37 3.76
CA GLN A 14 13.16 8.50 4.15
C GLN A 14 12.63 7.25 4.88
N GLU A 15 13.09 6.05 4.49
CA GLU A 15 12.78 4.79 5.17
C GLU A 15 13.20 4.80 6.65
N MET A 16 14.37 5.38 6.97
CA MET A 16 14.88 5.47 8.34
C MET A 16 14.07 6.41 9.25
N LYS A 17 13.28 7.34 8.68
CA LYS A 17 12.41 8.24 9.46
C LYS A 17 11.00 7.69 9.65
N PHE A 18 10.56 6.79 8.77
CA PHE A 18 9.24 6.13 8.86
C PHE A 18 9.23 4.92 9.81
N LYS A 19 10.40 4.35 10.11
CA LYS A 19 10.56 3.18 10.98
C LYS A 19 10.24 3.44 12.47
N SER A 20 10.16 4.71 12.91
CA SER A 20 9.92 5.06 14.33
C SER A 20 8.43 5.00 14.75
N SER A 21 7.48 4.96 13.82
CA SER A 21 6.03 5.02 14.16
C SER A 21 5.23 3.74 13.92
N ARG A 22 5.86 2.63 13.51
CA ARG A 22 5.15 1.34 13.28
C ARG A 22 5.37 0.28 14.36
N GLU A 23 6.10 0.59 15.41
CA GLU A 23 6.11 -0.26 16.61
C GLU A 23 4.99 0.24 17.53
N THR A 24 3.80 -0.36 17.39
CA THR A 24 2.72 -0.51 18.42
C THR A 24 1.34 -0.56 17.76
N LYS A 25 1.03 -1.68 17.08
CA LYS A 25 -0.32 -2.28 16.93
C LYS A 25 -0.33 -3.22 15.72
N LEU A 26 0.33 -4.35 15.89
CA LEU A 26 0.08 -5.58 15.14
C LEU A 26 -0.09 -6.68 16.19
N THR A 27 -1.10 -6.51 17.03
CA THR A 27 -1.63 -7.58 17.90
C THR A 27 -3.12 -7.62 17.66
N HIS A 28 -3.48 -8.17 16.50
CA HIS A 28 -4.77 -8.79 16.34
C HIS A 28 -4.50 -10.28 16.15
N ASP A 29 -4.71 -11.00 17.25
CA ASP A 29 -5.10 -12.41 17.40
C ASP A 29 -4.64 -13.44 16.34
N ASP A 30 -3.85 -14.40 16.82
CA ASP A 30 -3.57 -15.72 16.21
C ASP A 30 -2.76 -15.76 14.90
N MET A 31 -1.75 -14.91 14.75
CA MET A 31 -0.66 -15.19 13.81
C MET A 31 0.36 -16.11 14.49
N HIS A 32 0.50 -17.35 13.99
CA HIS A 32 1.71 -18.14 14.24
C HIS A 32 2.92 -17.24 13.96
N ASN A 33 3.60 -16.83 15.02
CA ASN A 33 4.83 -16.06 14.89
C ASN A 33 5.77 -16.88 14.02
N ILE A 34 6.28 -16.29 12.93
CA ILE A 34 7.23 -16.99 12.06
C ILE A 34 8.47 -17.28 12.91
N ASP A 35 8.69 -18.55 13.26
CA ASP A 35 9.90 -18.92 13.98
C ASP A 35 11.07 -18.76 13.00
N VAL A 36 11.94 -17.79 13.29
CA VAL A 36 13.09 -17.44 12.44
C VAL A 36 14.04 -18.63 12.29
N SER A 37 14.11 -19.51 13.28
CA SER A 37 14.95 -20.71 13.27
C SER A 37 14.41 -21.76 12.32
N ASP A 38 13.09 -22.00 12.34
CA ASP A 38 12.42 -22.91 11.42
C ASP A 38 12.36 -22.36 10.00
N LEU A 39 12.19 -21.04 9.84
CA LEU A 39 12.19 -20.38 8.53
C LEU A 39 13.48 -20.67 7.75
N GLY A 40 14.64 -20.62 8.41
CA GLY A 40 15.92 -20.91 7.79
C GLY A 40 16.04 -22.36 7.31
N ALA A 41 15.55 -23.30 8.12
CA ALA A 41 15.53 -24.72 7.78
C ALA A 41 14.56 -25.01 6.61
N GLU A 42 13.37 -24.42 6.65
CA GLU A 42 12.36 -24.53 5.60
C GLU A 42 12.85 -23.95 4.27
N LEU A 43 13.46 -22.76 4.27
CA LEU A 43 14.03 -22.15 3.06
C LEU A 43 15.16 -22.99 2.47
N LYS A 44 15.99 -23.61 3.31
CA LYS A 44 17.05 -24.52 2.88
C LYS A 44 16.52 -25.84 2.33
N ALA A 45 15.39 -26.32 2.84
CA ALA A 45 14.68 -27.47 2.26
C ALA A 45 14.04 -27.08 0.92
N LEU A 46 13.38 -25.93 0.87
CA LEU A 46 12.70 -25.40 -0.31
C LEU A 46 13.67 -25.11 -1.46
N SER A 47 14.88 -24.63 -1.17
CA SER A 47 15.91 -24.38 -2.21
C SER A 47 16.32 -25.62 -3.01
N ARG A 48 16.07 -26.83 -2.48
CA ARG A 48 16.30 -28.09 -3.21
C ARG A 48 15.25 -28.34 -4.30
N TYR A 49 14.09 -27.73 -4.17
CA TYR A 49 12.97 -27.86 -5.10
C TYR A 49 12.88 -26.70 -6.10
N ILE A 50 13.64 -25.62 -5.88
CA ILE A 50 13.65 -24.43 -6.72
C ILE A 50 14.86 -24.46 -7.66
N SER A 51 14.66 -24.13 -8.95
CA SER A 51 15.79 -23.90 -9.87
C SER A 51 16.44 -22.55 -9.59
N ALA A 52 17.77 -22.50 -9.54
CA ALA A 52 18.53 -21.28 -9.32
C ALA A 52 18.17 -20.22 -10.39
N GLY A 53 17.57 -19.11 -9.96
CA GLY A 53 17.11 -18.02 -10.85
C GLY A 53 15.60 -17.83 -10.95
N SER A 54 14.79 -18.65 -10.27
CA SER A 54 13.33 -18.47 -10.25
C SER A 54 12.92 -17.17 -9.55
N THR A 55 11.92 -16.46 -10.10
CA THR A 55 11.38 -15.26 -9.44
C THR A 55 10.60 -15.65 -8.17
N PRO A 56 10.56 -14.80 -7.12
CA PRO A 56 9.81 -15.10 -5.90
C PRO A 56 8.33 -15.40 -6.15
N LYS A 57 7.73 -14.76 -7.17
CA LYS A 57 6.36 -15.04 -7.62
C LYS A 57 6.20 -16.45 -8.19
N ALA A 58 7.12 -16.88 -9.06
CA ALA A 58 7.09 -18.22 -9.63
C ALA A 58 7.29 -19.31 -8.56
N VAL A 59 8.15 -19.04 -7.57
CA VAL A 59 8.32 -19.92 -6.41
C VAL A 59 7.04 -20.04 -5.60
N LEU A 60 6.36 -18.92 -5.31
CA LEU A 60 5.09 -18.92 -4.60
C LEU A 60 4.00 -19.70 -5.35
N GLU A 61 3.90 -19.49 -6.67
CA GLU A 61 2.96 -20.20 -7.53
C GLU A 61 3.23 -21.71 -7.53
N TYR A 62 4.49 -22.11 -7.65
CA TYR A 62 4.92 -23.51 -7.56
C TYR A 62 4.58 -24.14 -6.21
N MET A 63 4.73 -23.41 -5.10
CA MET A 63 4.33 -23.88 -3.77
C MET A 63 2.82 -24.08 -3.66
N CYS A 64 2.02 -23.18 -4.23
CA CYS A 64 0.57 -23.30 -4.27
C CYS A 64 0.10 -24.49 -5.12
N THR A 65 0.64 -24.65 -6.33
CA THR A 65 0.25 -25.72 -7.26
C THR A 65 0.55 -27.11 -6.69
N ASN A 66 1.67 -27.25 -5.98
CA ASN A 66 2.09 -28.53 -5.39
C ASN A 66 1.60 -28.74 -3.95
N LYS A 67 0.72 -27.87 -3.42
CA LYS A 67 0.19 -27.93 -2.04
C LYS A 67 1.29 -27.98 -0.96
N MET A 68 2.44 -27.35 -1.21
CA MET A 68 3.56 -27.29 -0.28
C MET A 68 3.41 -26.19 0.78
N THR A 69 2.30 -25.47 0.77
CA THR A 69 1.96 -24.41 1.74
C THR A 69 1.92 -24.93 3.17
N ASN A 70 1.49 -26.18 3.37
CA ASN A 70 1.43 -26.81 4.70
C ASN A 70 2.77 -27.44 5.11
N LEU A 71 3.67 -27.65 4.15
CA LEU A 71 4.97 -28.29 4.38
C LEU A 71 6.03 -27.26 4.81
N PHE A 72 5.87 -26.01 4.35
CA PHE A 72 6.76 -24.89 4.66
C PHE A 72 5.94 -23.61 4.95
N PRO A 73 5.18 -23.58 6.06
CA PRO A 73 4.29 -22.47 6.37
C PRO A 73 5.05 -21.16 6.62
N ASN A 74 6.21 -21.21 7.25
CA ASN A 74 7.03 -20.04 7.55
C ASN A 74 7.64 -19.47 6.26
N ALA A 75 8.19 -20.34 5.40
CA ALA A 75 8.77 -19.92 4.11
C ALA A 75 7.70 -19.31 3.18
N PHE A 76 6.50 -19.89 3.17
CA PHE A 76 5.37 -19.37 2.40
C PHE A 76 4.96 -17.97 2.86
N ALA A 77 4.79 -17.77 4.17
CA ALA A 77 4.46 -16.47 4.75
C ALA A 77 5.54 -15.41 4.46
N ALA A 78 6.82 -15.78 4.58
CA ALA A 78 7.94 -14.88 4.27
C ALA A 78 7.95 -14.43 2.79
N LEU A 79 7.68 -15.34 1.85
CA LEU A 79 7.57 -15.02 0.43
C LEU A 79 6.37 -14.11 0.12
N GLN A 80 5.24 -14.34 0.79
CA GLN A 80 4.08 -13.45 0.67
C GLN A 80 4.39 -12.04 1.17
N ILE A 81 5.05 -11.91 2.32
CA ILE A 81 5.47 -10.60 2.85
C ILE A 81 6.43 -9.92 1.87
N LEU A 82 7.43 -10.66 1.36
CA LEU A 82 8.40 -10.14 0.39
C LEU A 82 7.74 -9.60 -0.88
N LEU A 83 6.70 -10.27 -1.40
CA LEU A 83 5.96 -9.82 -2.58
C LEU A 83 4.98 -8.68 -2.29
N THR A 84 4.43 -8.63 -1.08
CA THR A 84 3.43 -7.63 -0.68
C THR A 84 4.06 -6.30 -0.26
N LEU A 85 5.24 -6.32 0.36
CA LEU A 85 5.98 -5.12 0.78
C LEU A 85 6.23 -4.12 -0.36
N PRO A 86 6.84 -4.49 -1.51
CA PRO A 86 7.10 -3.54 -2.60
C PRO A 86 5.79 -3.03 -3.24
N VAL A 87 4.76 -3.87 -3.31
CA VAL A 87 3.43 -3.47 -3.82
C VAL A 87 2.78 -2.43 -2.89
N THR A 88 2.88 -2.64 -1.58
CA THR A 88 2.34 -1.72 -0.58
C THR A 88 3.14 -0.42 -0.54
N ALA A 89 4.47 -0.50 -0.61
CA ALA A 89 5.35 0.66 -0.70
C ALA A 89 5.04 1.50 -1.95
N ALA A 90 4.96 0.87 -3.13
CA ALA A 90 4.60 1.55 -4.37
C ALA A 90 3.19 2.16 -4.33
N SER A 91 2.21 1.47 -3.74
CA SER A 91 0.85 1.99 -3.57
C SER A 91 0.81 3.20 -2.62
N GLY A 92 1.56 3.13 -1.52
CA GLY A 92 1.75 4.24 -0.58
C GLY A 92 2.38 5.45 -1.27
N GLU A 93 3.49 5.25 -1.99
CA GLU A 93 4.18 6.29 -2.77
C GLU A 93 3.24 6.93 -3.80
N ARG A 94 2.47 6.13 -4.55
CA ARG A 94 1.46 6.63 -5.49
C ARG A 94 0.41 7.49 -4.80
N SER A 95 -0.12 7.05 -3.66
CA SER A 95 -1.11 7.79 -2.87
C SER A 95 -0.56 9.12 -2.33
N PHE A 96 0.67 9.11 -1.79
CA PHE A 96 1.35 10.32 -1.34
C PHE A 96 1.71 11.26 -2.49
N PHE A 97 2.07 10.73 -3.65
CA PHE A 97 2.32 11.52 -4.85
C PHE A 97 1.05 12.22 -5.33
N LYS A 98 -0.10 11.53 -5.36
CA LYS A 98 -1.40 12.13 -5.68
C LYS A 98 -1.76 13.25 -4.70
N LEU A 99 -1.58 13.04 -3.40
CA LEU A 99 -1.75 14.07 -2.37
C LEU A 99 -0.87 15.30 -2.63
N LYS A 100 0.40 15.08 -2.96
CA LYS A 100 1.35 16.15 -3.29
C LYS A 100 0.90 16.92 -4.54
N LEU A 101 0.48 16.21 -5.58
CA LEU A 101 -0.04 16.82 -6.81
C LEU A 101 -1.27 17.68 -6.51
N ILE A 102 -2.25 17.18 -5.75
CA ILE A 102 -3.45 17.92 -5.33
C ILE A 102 -3.06 19.20 -4.58
N LYS A 103 -2.14 19.10 -3.62
CA LYS A 103 -1.64 20.25 -2.84
C LYS A 103 -0.85 21.26 -3.68
N THR A 104 -0.16 20.81 -4.72
CA THR A 104 0.55 21.69 -5.65
C THR A 104 -0.42 22.37 -6.61
N HIS A 105 -1.43 21.64 -7.12
CA HIS A 105 -2.42 22.16 -8.05
C HIS A 105 -3.36 23.15 -7.38
N LEU A 106 -3.88 22.80 -6.20
CA LEU A 106 -4.61 23.70 -5.32
C LEU A 106 -3.59 24.35 -4.39
N ARG A 107 -3.10 25.53 -4.73
CA ARG A 107 -2.09 26.32 -3.99
C ARG A 107 -2.58 26.76 -2.58
N SER A 108 -2.94 25.81 -1.70
CA SER A 108 -4.09 25.98 -0.82
C SER A 108 -3.79 26.35 0.64
N THR A 109 -4.54 27.34 1.13
CA THR A 109 -4.96 27.60 2.52
C THR A 109 -6.00 26.58 3.05
N MET A 110 -6.05 25.36 2.52
CA MET A 110 -7.12 24.39 2.79
C MET A 110 -6.87 23.53 4.03
N THR A 111 -7.95 23.16 4.72
CA THR A 111 -7.90 22.28 5.90
C THR A 111 -7.50 20.85 5.54
N HIS A 112 -6.89 20.14 6.50
CA HIS A 112 -6.43 18.76 6.32
C HIS A 112 -7.57 17.80 5.95
N GLU A 113 -8.74 17.97 6.57
CA GLU A 113 -9.93 17.16 6.31
C GLU A 113 -10.35 17.23 4.83
N ARG A 114 -10.49 18.43 4.27
CA ARG A 114 -10.85 18.61 2.85
C ARG A 114 -9.78 18.02 1.91
N LEU A 115 -8.50 18.09 2.31
CA LEU A 115 -7.41 17.54 1.52
C LEU A 115 -7.48 16.01 1.45
N VAL A 116 -7.74 15.37 2.60
CA VAL A 116 -7.91 13.92 2.69
C VAL A 116 -9.09 13.49 1.82
N SER A 117 -10.24 14.16 1.92
CA SER A 117 -11.42 13.83 1.09
C SER A 117 -11.14 13.92 -0.42
N LEU A 118 -10.45 14.97 -0.88
CA LEU A 118 -10.09 15.10 -2.30
C LEU A 118 -9.09 14.03 -2.75
N ALA A 119 -8.16 13.66 -1.88
CA ALA A 119 -7.21 12.59 -2.16
C ALA A 119 -7.90 11.24 -2.27
N THR A 120 -8.84 10.92 -1.37
CA THR A 120 -9.67 9.72 -1.46
C THR A 120 -10.42 9.67 -2.78
N ILE A 121 -11.08 10.76 -3.18
CA ILE A 121 -11.79 10.84 -4.48
C ILE A 121 -10.82 10.64 -5.66
N SER A 122 -9.58 11.15 -5.56
CA SER A 122 -8.58 11.04 -6.63
C SER A 122 -7.93 9.65 -6.73
N ILE A 123 -7.83 8.93 -5.61
CA ILE A 123 -7.35 7.54 -5.55
C ILE A 123 -8.46 6.62 -6.09
N GLU A 124 -9.68 6.79 -5.59
CA GLU A 124 -10.88 6.04 -5.98
C GLU A 124 -11.57 6.63 -7.21
N HIS A 125 -10.80 7.18 -8.13
CA HIS A 125 -11.31 7.92 -9.29
C HIS A 125 -12.25 7.07 -10.16
N GLU A 126 -11.99 5.78 -10.32
CA GLU A 126 -12.86 4.86 -11.08
C GLU A 126 -14.24 4.74 -10.43
N LEU A 127 -14.28 4.58 -9.09
CA LEU A 127 -15.52 4.58 -8.34
C LEU A 127 -16.20 5.95 -8.39
N ALA A 128 -15.43 7.03 -8.29
CA ALA A 128 -15.95 8.40 -8.36
C ALA A 128 -16.61 8.71 -9.71
N GLN A 129 -16.17 8.10 -10.80
CA GLN A 129 -16.83 8.24 -12.12
C GLN A 129 -18.20 7.57 -12.17
N THR A 130 -18.45 6.54 -11.34
CA THR A 130 -19.77 5.89 -11.26
C THR A 130 -20.79 6.70 -10.45
N VAL A 131 -20.32 7.66 -9.66
CA VAL A 131 -21.15 8.57 -8.88
C VAL A 131 -21.50 9.78 -9.74
N ASP A 132 -22.79 10.15 -9.81
CA ASP A 132 -23.20 11.38 -10.49
C ASP A 132 -22.80 12.62 -9.67
N LEU A 133 -21.58 13.08 -9.91
CA LEU A 133 -21.03 14.29 -9.33
C LEU A 133 -21.61 15.56 -9.96
N GLN A 134 -22.21 15.48 -11.16
CA GLN A 134 -22.61 16.66 -11.91
C GLN A 134 -24.01 17.14 -11.54
N GLN A 135 -24.99 16.24 -11.37
CA GLN A 135 -26.35 16.67 -11.02
C GLN A 135 -26.63 16.48 -9.53
N GLU A 136 -26.47 15.27 -9.02
CA GLU A 136 -26.89 14.97 -7.65
C GLU A 136 -26.00 15.64 -6.60
N ALA A 137 -24.67 15.54 -6.72
CA ALA A 137 -23.77 16.17 -5.75
C ALA A 137 -23.88 17.71 -5.74
N VAL A 138 -24.07 18.34 -6.91
CA VAL A 138 -24.26 19.79 -7.03
C VAL A 138 -25.58 20.21 -6.39
N LYS A 139 -26.67 19.46 -6.60
CA LYS A 139 -27.98 19.72 -6.00
C LYS A 139 -27.93 19.62 -4.48
N ILE A 140 -27.32 18.56 -3.93
CA ILE A 140 -27.14 18.40 -2.48
C ILE A 140 -26.29 19.52 -1.89
N PHE A 141 -25.23 19.95 -2.57
CA PHE A 141 -24.40 21.05 -2.11
C PHE A 141 -25.16 22.37 -2.13
N ALA A 142 -25.94 22.63 -3.19
CA ALA A 142 -26.76 23.82 -3.32
C ALA A 142 -27.85 23.88 -2.23
N THR A 143 -28.53 22.78 -1.94
CA THR A 143 -29.54 22.73 -0.87
C THR A 143 -28.92 22.91 0.52
N LYS A 144 -27.76 22.30 0.81
CA LYS A 144 -27.03 22.51 2.07
C LYS A 144 -26.50 23.93 2.24
N LYS A 145 -26.13 24.61 1.15
CA LYS A 145 -25.59 25.98 1.20
C LYS A 145 -26.67 27.06 1.16
N ALA A 146 -27.89 26.72 0.73
CA ALA A 146 -29.03 27.62 0.73
C ALA A 146 -29.44 28.00 2.17
N ARG A 147 -28.86 29.09 2.69
CA ARG A 147 -29.40 29.81 3.85
C ARG A 147 -30.69 30.51 3.39
N LYS A 148 -31.85 29.88 3.54
CA LYS A 148 -33.10 30.63 3.42
C LYS A 148 -33.32 31.42 4.71
N ALA A 149 -33.13 32.74 4.64
CA ALA A 149 -33.92 33.67 5.42
C ALA A 149 -35.35 33.66 4.83
N PRO A 150 -36.39 33.38 5.62
CA PRO A 150 -37.76 33.63 5.16
C PRO A 150 -38.03 35.14 5.21
N LEU A 151 -38.61 35.67 4.14
CA LEU A 151 -39.30 36.96 4.10
C LEU A 151 -40.73 36.79 4.63
#